data_AF-A0A523I169-F1
#
_entry.id   AF-A0A523I169-F1
#
_cell.length_a   1.000
_cell.length_b   1.000
_cell.length_c   1.000
_cell.angle_alpha   90.00
_cell.angle_beta   90.00
_cell.angle_gamma   90.00
#
_symmetry.space_group_name_H-M   'P 1'
#
loop_
_entity.id
_entity.type
_entity.pdbx_description
1 polymer ?
#
loop_
_entity_poly.entity_id
_entity_poly.type
_entity_poly.pdbx_seq_one_letter_code
_entity_poly.pdbx_strand_id
1 'polypeptide(L)'
;MEKNTCCLCGSNDSTFIDTGLPTEKTGRNVICRVCGLIYHNPVMSEEEITEFYRQQYARDYHDSTAMQLGEVTSRLNFLHKHIKSSKLSTVIEIGCARGDFLNQFKKTGAEVRGVEPSIELSSIARENGLDVFTGRYEDLPNSELKFDLVCMFHVLEHIRNPVTILRQIRSELNESGKLFVEVPTFGDCQLSIIFKKIHLVTFVKDTLLATLETAGFSPEVVEQQGNNLRVLASFCEPKPHFNYQGCDQIIDKTQRYLSMRQKVLDRIHCILEDLVPKKGIAIYGAGHNTLELLEIFDFQRLDLVGIFDADPAKQGKQLLGHEIQPAQNLREFEGSSIIISSYAYQEEIQEQLSYLGSSGVQLVKLYDKENFN
;
A
#
# COMPACT_ATOMS: atom_id res chain seq x y z
N MET A 1 -10.33 14.57 -14.85
CA MET A 1 -9.78 15.41 -13.75
C MET A 1 -10.70 16.57 -13.35
N GLU A 2 -10.89 16.79 -12.05
CA GLU A 2 -11.80 17.80 -11.47
C GLU A 2 -11.14 18.57 -10.31
N LYS A 3 -11.44 19.87 -10.14
CA LYS A 3 -11.02 20.62 -8.94
C LYS A 3 -11.73 20.06 -7.70
N ASN A 4 -10.99 19.93 -6.60
CA ASN A 4 -11.54 19.40 -5.36
C ASN A 4 -11.25 20.31 -4.16
N THR A 5 -12.24 20.46 -3.27
CA THR A 5 -12.04 20.96 -1.90
C THR A 5 -11.35 19.88 -1.06
N CYS A 6 -10.74 20.23 0.06
CA CYS A 6 -10.22 19.24 1.00
C CYS A 6 -11.34 18.30 1.49
N CYS A 7 -11.20 17.00 1.27
CA CYS A 7 -12.21 16.00 1.62
C CYS A 7 -12.34 15.68 3.13
N LEU A 8 -11.53 16.34 3.97
CA LEU A 8 -11.63 16.28 5.43
C LEU A 8 -12.30 17.53 6.02
N CYS A 9 -11.80 18.73 5.70
CA CYS A 9 -12.26 19.98 6.33
C CYS A 9 -13.09 20.90 5.41
N GLY A 10 -13.21 20.58 4.11
CA GLY A 10 -13.93 21.40 3.13
C GLY A 10 -13.21 22.68 2.68
N SER A 11 -12.02 22.98 3.22
CA SER A 11 -11.24 24.16 2.81
C SER A 11 -10.75 24.05 1.36
N ASN A 12 -10.64 25.19 0.68
CA ASN A 12 -9.97 25.34 -0.61
C ASN A 12 -8.51 25.79 -0.48
N ASP A 13 -8.06 26.10 0.75
CA ASP A 13 -6.70 26.56 1.00
C ASP A 13 -5.74 25.36 1.04
N SER A 14 -4.93 25.24 0.00
CA SER A 14 -3.98 24.15 -0.20
C SER A 14 -2.74 24.63 -0.96
N THR A 15 -1.63 23.92 -0.78
CA THR A 15 -0.39 24.19 -1.50
C THR A 15 0.12 22.92 -2.15
N PHE A 16 0.72 23.05 -3.33
CA PHE A 16 1.35 21.93 -4.02
C PHE A 16 2.48 21.34 -3.17
N ILE A 17 2.61 20.02 -3.20
CA ILE A 17 3.77 19.30 -2.68
C ILE A 17 4.48 18.57 -3.81
N ASP A 18 5.79 18.75 -3.89
CA ASP A 18 6.63 18.01 -4.82
C ASP A 18 7.00 16.66 -4.20
N THR A 19 6.61 15.58 -4.87
CA THR A 19 6.86 14.20 -4.41
C THR A 19 8.23 13.67 -4.84
N GLY A 20 8.98 14.47 -5.61
CA GLY A 20 10.23 14.08 -6.24
C GLY A 20 10.04 13.24 -7.50
N LEU A 21 8.80 13.06 -7.95
CA LEU A 21 8.44 12.23 -9.08
C LEU A 21 7.49 12.97 -10.04
N PRO A 22 7.48 12.61 -11.33
CA PRO A 22 6.61 13.25 -12.30
C PRO A 22 5.12 13.06 -11.98
N THR A 23 4.33 14.12 -12.22
CA THR A 23 2.90 14.15 -11.88
C THR A 23 2.05 13.11 -12.62
N GLU A 24 2.49 12.64 -13.79
CA GLU A 24 1.83 11.56 -14.53
C GLU A 24 1.92 10.22 -13.80
N LYS A 25 2.93 10.03 -12.94
CA LYS A 25 3.10 8.84 -12.10
C LYS A 25 2.42 9.00 -10.75
N THR A 26 2.48 10.19 -10.14
CA THR A 26 2.02 10.40 -8.76
C THR A 26 0.70 11.12 -8.62
N GLY A 27 0.17 11.72 -9.68
CA GLY A 27 -0.87 12.74 -9.58
C GLY A 27 -0.34 14.07 -9.03
N ARG A 28 -1.19 15.10 -9.08
CA ARG A 28 -0.87 16.43 -8.51
C ARG A 28 -1.26 16.46 -7.04
N ASN A 29 -0.28 16.21 -6.18
CA ASN A 29 -0.44 16.21 -4.74
C ASN A 29 -0.45 17.63 -4.18
N VAL A 30 -1.41 17.92 -3.30
CA VAL A 30 -1.49 19.17 -2.54
C VAL A 30 -1.69 18.83 -1.06
N ILE A 31 -1.21 19.70 -0.17
CA ILE A 31 -1.48 19.64 1.26
C ILE A 31 -2.41 20.78 1.67
N CYS A 32 -3.47 20.46 2.41
CA CYS A 32 -4.39 21.46 2.94
C CYS A 32 -3.71 22.30 4.02
N ARG A 33 -3.79 23.64 3.93
CA ARG A 33 -3.22 24.56 4.92
C ARG A 33 -4.07 24.74 6.18
N VAL A 34 -5.26 24.14 6.22
CA VAL A 34 -6.15 24.17 7.38
C VAL A 34 -6.05 22.89 8.20
N CYS A 35 -5.96 21.73 7.56
CA CYS A 35 -5.96 20.44 8.27
C CYS A 35 -4.75 19.54 8.03
N GLY A 36 -3.84 19.89 7.12
CA GLY A 36 -2.67 19.09 6.81
C GLY A 36 -2.94 17.82 5.99
N LEU A 37 -4.19 17.55 5.60
CA LEU A 37 -4.50 16.41 4.72
C LEU A 37 -3.81 16.59 3.36
N ILE A 38 -3.16 15.54 2.89
CA ILE A 38 -2.60 15.46 1.55
C ILE A 38 -3.59 14.77 0.63
N TYR A 39 -3.85 15.35 -0.54
CA TYR A 39 -4.81 14.81 -1.51
C TYR A 39 -4.49 15.29 -2.92
N HIS A 40 -5.11 14.66 -3.92
CA HIS A 40 -4.99 15.08 -5.31
C HIS A 40 -5.86 16.29 -5.64
N ASN A 41 -5.26 17.32 -6.24
CA ASN A 41 -6.00 18.46 -6.78
C ASN A 41 -5.32 18.99 -8.07
N PRO A 42 -5.93 18.83 -9.25
CA PRO A 42 -7.23 18.19 -9.48
C PRO A 42 -7.19 16.68 -9.23
N VAL A 43 -8.35 16.10 -8.89
CA VAL A 43 -8.53 14.66 -8.66
C VAL A 43 -9.02 13.98 -9.95
N MET A 44 -8.77 12.69 -10.11
CA MET A 44 -9.36 11.91 -11.21
C MET A 44 -10.89 11.87 -11.11
N SER A 45 -11.57 11.80 -12.25
CA SER A 45 -13.03 11.60 -12.28
C SER A 45 -13.37 10.15 -11.92
N GLU A 46 -14.63 9.91 -11.55
CA GLU A 46 -15.10 8.58 -11.18
C GLU A 46 -14.94 7.57 -12.34
N GLU A 47 -15.11 8.01 -13.58
CA GLU A 47 -14.91 7.21 -14.79
C GLU A 47 -13.44 6.84 -14.97
N GLU A 48 -12.52 7.80 -14.77
CA GLU A 48 -11.07 7.57 -14.85
C GLU A 48 -10.62 6.52 -13.82
N ILE A 49 -11.15 6.61 -12.59
CA ILE A 49 -10.87 5.66 -11.50
C ILE A 49 -11.43 4.27 -11.84
N THR A 50 -12.69 4.20 -12.27
CA THR A 50 -13.36 2.93 -12.60
C THR A 50 -12.64 2.20 -13.71
N GLU A 51 -12.19 2.92 -14.74
CA GLU A 51 -11.49 2.32 -15.87
C GLU A 51 -10.11 1.76 -15.48
N PHE A 52 -9.39 2.45 -14.59
CA PHE A 52 -8.13 1.95 -14.03
C PHE A 52 -8.33 0.61 -13.30
N TYR A 53 -9.33 0.51 -12.43
CA TYR A 53 -9.62 -0.75 -11.71
C TYR A 53 -10.07 -1.88 -12.62
N ARG A 54 -10.84 -1.57 -13.68
CA ARG A 54 -11.34 -2.56 -14.63
C ARG A 54 -10.22 -3.19 -15.47
N GLN A 55 -9.25 -2.38 -15.92
CA GLN A 55 -8.29 -2.83 -16.95
C GLN A 55 -6.89 -3.14 -16.43
N GLN A 56 -6.45 -2.46 -15.37
CA GLN A 56 -5.03 -2.41 -15.00
C GLN A 56 -4.74 -3.06 -13.65
N TYR A 57 -5.63 -2.86 -12.66
CA TYR A 57 -5.38 -3.29 -11.27
C TYR A 57 -5.22 -4.81 -11.09
N ALA A 58 -6.02 -5.63 -11.79
CA ALA A 58 -5.93 -7.09 -11.67
C ALA A 58 -4.55 -7.61 -12.10
N ARG A 59 -4.00 -7.06 -13.19
CA ARG A 59 -2.67 -7.44 -13.70
C ARG A 59 -1.57 -7.12 -12.68
N ASP A 60 -1.62 -5.93 -12.09
CA ASP A 60 -0.66 -5.52 -11.06
C ASP A 60 -0.80 -6.37 -9.78
N TYR A 61 -2.00 -6.89 -9.50
CA TYR A 61 -2.27 -7.75 -8.34
C TYR A 61 -1.79 -9.21 -8.53
N HIS A 62 -1.88 -9.77 -9.74
CA HIS A 62 -1.59 -11.18 -10.03
C HIS A 62 -0.13 -11.60 -9.77
N ASP A 63 0.82 -10.68 -9.89
CA ASP A 63 2.27 -10.97 -9.73
C ASP A 63 2.73 -11.13 -8.26
N SER A 64 1.83 -10.99 -7.27
CA SER A 64 2.20 -10.84 -5.85
C SER A 64 1.76 -11.97 -4.89
N THR A 65 1.34 -13.13 -5.39
CA THR A 65 0.70 -14.22 -4.59
C THR A 65 1.43 -14.70 -3.31
N ALA A 66 2.77 -14.71 -3.26
CA ALA A 66 3.50 -15.11 -2.04
C ALA A 66 3.46 -14.03 -0.94
N MET A 67 3.46 -12.76 -1.37
CA MET A 67 3.41 -11.56 -0.51
C MET A 67 2.07 -11.48 0.23
N GLN A 68 1.00 -11.93 -0.42
CA GLN A 68 -0.38 -11.90 0.08
C GLN A 68 -0.57 -12.75 1.35
N LEU A 69 0.10 -13.91 1.46
CA LEU A 69 0.00 -14.78 2.65
C LEU A 69 0.63 -14.16 3.91
N GLY A 70 1.76 -13.46 3.75
CA GLY A 70 2.45 -12.78 4.85
C GLY A 70 1.62 -11.63 5.41
N GLU A 71 1.03 -10.82 4.54
CA GLU A 71 0.16 -9.71 4.92
C GLU A 71 -1.11 -10.19 5.63
N VAL A 72 -1.79 -11.20 5.08
CA VAL A 72 -2.98 -11.81 5.71
C VAL A 72 -2.64 -12.30 7.12
N THR A 73 -1.51 -13.00 7.29
CA THR A 73 -1.05 -13.47 8.59
C THR A 73 -0.77 -12.31 9.55
N SER A 74 -0.11 -11.25 9.09
CA SER A 74 0.17 -10.04 9.89
C SER A 74 -1.12 -9.35 10.35
N ARG A 75 -2.10 -9.17 9.46
CA ARG A 75 -3.40 -8.56 9.75
C ARG A 75 -4.20 -9.40 10.76
N LEU A 76 -4.21 -10.72 10.62
CA LEU A 76 -4.87 -11.62 11.59
C LEU A 76 -4.20 -11.61 12.96
N ASN A 77 -2.86 -11.58 13.01
CA ASN A 77 -2.13 -11.49 14.27
C ASN A 77 -2.45 -10.19 15.01
N PHE A 78 -2.47 -9.06 14.29
CA PHE A 78 -2.93 -7.79 14.84
C PHE A 78 -4.36 -7.90 15.38
N LEU A 79 -5.29 -8.42 14.57
CA LEU A 79 -6.69 -8.53 14.99
C LEU A 79 -6.87 -9.44 16.21
N HIS A 80 -6.24 -10.62 16.24
CA HIS A 80 -6.32 -11.58 17.35
C HIS A 80 -5.73 -11.05 18.66
N LYS A 81 -4.76 -10.13 18.60
CA LYS A 81 -4.21 -9.46 19.78
C LYS A 81 -5.21 -8.52 20.44
N HIS A 82 -6.17 -7.99 19.67
CA HIS A 82 -7.07 -6.91 20.11
C HIS A 82 -8.55 -7.32 20.19
N ILE A 83 -8.98 -8.32 19.41
CA ILE A 83 -10.36 -8.83 19.37
C ILE A 83 -10.32 -10.36 19.39
N LYS A 84 -11.26 -10.97 20.12
CA LYS A 84 -11.50 -12.42 20.05
C LYS A 84 -12.28 -12.73 18.77
N SER A 85 -11.58 -13.16 17.71
CA SER A 85 -12.17 -13.46 16.39
C SER A 85 -13.31 -14.48 16.42
N SER A 86 -13.29 -15.42 17.38
CA SER A 86 -14.38 -16.39 17.60
C SER A 86 -15.73 -15.76 17.99
N LYS A 87 -15.78 -14.45 18.24
CA LYS A 87 -17.01 -13.69 18.50
C LYS A 87 -17.53 -12.93 17.28
N LEU A 88 -16.83 -12.96 16.15
CA LEU A 88 -17.25 -12.27 14.94
C LEU A 88 -18.14 -13.21 14.13
N SER A 89 -19.43 -12.90 14.08
CA SER A 89 -20.42 -13.69 13.34
C SER A 89 -20.61 -13.18 11.92
N THR A 90 -20.40 -11.88 11.69
CA THR A 90 -20.60 -11.22 10.39
C THR A 90 -19.40 -10.33 10.06
N VAL A 91 -18.76 -10.58 8.91
CA VAL A 91 -17.57 -9.83 8.47
C VAL A 91 -17.72 -9.38 7.03
N ILE A 92 -17.39 -8.12 6.76
CA ILE A 92 -17.25 -7.61 5.40
C ILE A 92 -15.83 -7.07 5.17
N GLU A 93 -15.26 -7.38 4.01
CA GLU A 93 -14.01 -6.80 3.53
C GLU A 93 -14.29 -5.99 2.27
N ILE A 94 -14.01 -4.68 2.33
CA ILE A 94 -14.09 -3.78 1.19
C ILE A 94 -12.72 -3.79 0.51
N GLY A 95 -12.67 -4.07 -0.79
CA GLY A 95 -11.44 -4.36 -1.53
C GLY A 95 -10.89 -5.74 -1.20
N CYS A 96 -11.74 -6.78 -1.23
CA CYS A 96 -11.36 -8.11 -0.75
C CYS A 96 -10.43 -8.88 -1.68
N ALA A 97 -10.19 -8.41 -2.90
CA ALA A 97 -9.41 -9.10 -3.92
C ALA A 97 -9.85 -10.57 -4.08
N ARG A 98 -8.92 -11.52 -3.89
CA ARG A 98 -9.17 -12.98 -3.97
C ARG A 98 -9.89 -13.55 -2.74
N GLY A 99 -10.10 -12.72 -1.71
CA GLY A 99 -10.81 -13.07 -0.48
C GLY A 99 -10.00 -13.92 0.51
N ASP A 100 -8.66 -13.90 0.43
CA ASP A 100 -7.78 -14.72 1.26
C ASP A 100 -7.93 -14.42 2.77
N PHE A 101 -8.18 -13.16 3.12
CA PHE A 101 -8.45 -12.72 4.50
C PHE A 101 -9.84 -13.16 4.96
N LEU A 102 -10.90 -12.87 4.18
CA LEU A 102 -12.27 -13.35 4.47
C LEU A 102 -12.36 -14.86 4.64
N ASN A 103 -11.61 -15.63 3.86
CA ASN A 103 -11.63 -17.09 3.93
C ASN A 103 -11.20 -17.61 5.32
N GLN A 104 -10.43 -16.85 6.09
CA GLN A 104 -10.05 -17.23 7.46
C GLN A 104 -11.23 -17.13 8.43
N PHE A 105 -12.14 -16.15 8.25
CA PHE A 105 -13.37 -16.03 9.04
C PHE A 105 -14.44 -17.02 8.57
N LYS A 106 -14.51 -17.31 7.27
CA LYS A 106 -15.40 -18.37 6.78
C LYS A 106 -15.10 -19.72 7.43
N LYS A 107 -13.82 -20.04 7.64
CA LYS A 107 -13.38 -21.27 8.35
C LYS A 107 -13.82 -21.32 9.82
N THR A 108 -14.09 -20.17 10.45
CA THR A 108 -14.64 -20.13 11.82
C THR A 108 -16.17 -20.18 11.85
N GLY A 109 -16.83 -20.28 10.70
CA GLY A 109 -18.28 -20.30 10.58
C GLY A 109 -18.94 -18.91 10.54
N ALA A 110 -18.16 -17.84 10.36
CA ALA A 110 -18.72 -16.50 10.19
C ALA A 110 -19.39 -16.35 8.82
N GLU A 111 -20.47 -15.58 8.76
CA GLU A 111 -21.03 -15.08 7.51
C GLU A 111 -20.10 -13.99 6.98
N VAL A 112 -19.58 -14.19 5.77
CA VAL A 112 -18.58 -13.30 5.16
C VAL A 112 -19.11 -12.71 3.87
N ARG A 113 -18.86 -11.41 3.66
CA ARG A 113 -19.14 -10.70 2.41
C ARG A 113 -17.91 -9.95 1.93
N GLY A 114 -17.68 -9.95 0.63
CA GLY A 114 -16.63 -9.18 -0.01
C GLY A 114 -17.18 -8.14 -0.98
N VAL A 115 -16.43 -7.07 -1.17
CA VAL A 115 -16.65 -6.11 -2.25
C VAL A 115 -15.34 -5.94 -3.01
N GLU A 116 -15.36 -6.15 -4.32
CA GLU A 116 -14.17 -6.07 -5.17
C GLU A 116 -14.53 -5.55 -6.57
N PRO A 117 -13.99 -4.39 -7.01
CA PRO A 117 -14.27 -3.85 -8.33
C PRO A 117 -13.66 -4.68 -9.48
N SER A 118 -12.55 -5.39 -9.25
CA SER A 118 -11.93 -6.26 -10.25
C SER A 118 -12.77 -7.50 -10.52
N ILE A 119 -13.25 -7.63 -11.76
CA ILE A 119 -14.03 -8.79 -12.24
C ILE A 119 -13.23 -10.10 -12.08
N GLU A 120 -11.93 -10.06 -12.37
CA GLU A 120 -11.05 -11.22 -12.29
C GLU A 120 -10.87 -11.68 -10.84
N LEU A 121 -10.50 -10.77 -9.93
CA LEU A 121 -10.26 -11.11 -8.53
C LEU A 121 -11.55 -11.51 -7.81
N SER A 122 -12.66 -10.82 -8.09
CA SER A 122 -13.96 -11.15 -7.54
C SER A 122 -14.49 -12.51 -8.03
N SER A 123 -14.16 -12.90 -9.27
CA SER A 123 -14.49 -14.25 -9.79
C SER A 123 -13.72 -15.32 -9.02
N ILE A 124 -12.41 -15.13 -8.83
CA ILE A 124 -11.57 -16.06 -8.05
C ILE A 124 -12.11 -16.20 -6.62
N ALA A 125 -12.50 -15.09 -5.97
CA ALA A 125 -13.07 -15.12 -4.63
C ALA A 125 -14.40 -15.91 -4.58
N ARG A 126 -15.28 -15.73 -5.58
CA ARG A 126 -16.53 -16.49 -5.71
C ARG A 126 -16.31 -17.98 -6.00
N GLU A 127 -15.30 -18.32 -6.80
CA GLU A 127 -14.89 -19.71 -7.04
C GLU A 127 -14.38 -20.40 -5.76
N ASN A 128 -13.79 -19.63 -4.84
CA ASN A 128 -13.48 -20.07 -3.47
C ASN A 128 -14.71 -20.12 -2.53
N GLY A 129 -15.90 -19.90 -3.09
CA GLY A 129 -17.20 -19.98 -2.43
C GLY A 129 -17.53 -18.80 -1.53
N LEU A 130 -16.92 -17.63 -1.72
CA LEU A 130 -17.25 -16.41 -0.97
C LEU A 130 -18.44 -15.66 -1.61
N ASP A 131 -19.25 -14.99 -0.78
CA ASP A 131 -20.24 -14.02 -1.25
C ASP A 131 -19.54 -12.70 -1.56
N VAL A 132 -19.35 -12.38 -2.85
CA VAL A 132 -18.62 -11.18 -3.28
C VAL A 132 -19.41 -10.38 -4.29
N PHE A 133 -19.65 -9.10 -3.96
CA PHE A 133 -20.17 -8.12 -4.90
C PHE A 133 -19.06 -7.62 -5.81
N THR A 134 -19.27 -7.70 -7.12
CA THR A 134 -18.32 -7.18 -8.11
C THR A 134 -18.67 -5.74 -8.44
N GLY A 135 -17.89 -4.80 -7.93
CA GLY A 135 -18.14 -3.38 -8.09
C GLY A 135 -17.52 -2.56 -6.97
N ARG A 136 -17.84 -1.27 -6.94
CA ARG A 136 -17.42 -0.39 -5.86
C ARG A 136 -18.33 -0.55 -4.66
N TYR A 137 -17.85 -0.15 -3.49
CA TYR A 137 -18.67 -0.18 -2.27
C TYR A 137 -19.84 0.80 -2.34
N GLU A 138 -19.67 1.94 -3.01
CA GLU A 138 -20.74 2.92 -3.28
C GLU A 138 -21.92 2.33 -4.06
N ASP A 139 -21.66 1.32 -4.89
CA ASP A 139 -22.65 0.66 -5.74
C ASP A 139 -23.26 -0.58 -5.06
N LEU A 140 -22.78 -0.96 -3.88
CA LEU A 140 -23.28 -2.11 -3.15
C LEU A 140 -24.76 -1.87 -2.78
N PRO A 141 -25.69 -2.76 -3.16
CA PRO A 141 -27.08 -2.61 -2.79
C PRO A 141 -27.25 -2.60 -1.27
N ASN A 142 -28.07 -1.69 -0.76
CA ASN A 142 -28.40 -1.63 0.66
C ASN A 142 -28.84 -3.00 1.16
N SER A 143 -28.20 -3.46 2.23
CA SER A 143 -28.52 -4.71 2.91
C SER A 143 -29.07 -4.40 4.30
N GLU A 144 -30.03 -5.20 4.77
CA GLU A 144 -30.41 -5.19 6.19
C GLU A 144 -29.33 -5.83 7.08
N LEU A 145 -28.36 -6.53 6.48
CA LEU A 145 -27.25 -7.15 7.18
C LEU A 145 -26.39 -6.09 7.86
N LYS A 146 -26.08 -6.33 9.14
CA LYS A 146 -25.14 -5.54 9.94
C LYS A 146 -23.91 -6.37 10.25
N PHE A 147 -22.77 -5.71 10.35
CA PHE A 147 -21.47 -6.36 10.49
C PHE A 147 -20.86 -6.17 11.87
N ASP A 148 -20.24 -7.23 12.40
CA ASP A 148 -19.40 -7.18 13.60
C ASP A 148 -18.01 -6.62 13.28
N LEU A 149 -17.54 -6.82 12.06
CA LEU A 149 -16.26 -6.30 11.58
C LEU A 149 -16.35 -5.86 10.12
N VAL A 150 -15.96 -4.61 9.86
CA VAL A 150 -15.69 -4.10 8.52
C VAL A 150 -14.19 -3.91 8.38
N CYS A 151 -13.61 -4.47 7.32
CA CYS A 151 -12.18 -4.36 7.01
C CYS A 151 -11.95 -3.55 5.73
N MET A 152 -10.91 -2.72 5.73
CA MET A 152 -10.43 -1.99 4.56
C MET A 152 -8.90 -2.00 4.59
N PHE A 153 -8.26 -2.73 3.66
CA PHE A 153 -6.81 -2.76 3.56
C PHE A 153 -6.38 -2.16 2.24
N HIS A 154 -5.64 -1.06 2.29
CA HIS A 154 -5.22 -0.33 1.10
C HIS A 154 -6.39 0.06 0.18
N VAL A 155 -7.47 0.55 0.80
CA VAL A 155 -8.67 1.02 0.08
C VAL A 155 -8.95 2.48 0.34
N LEU A 156 -8.85 2.92 1.60
CA LEU A 156 -9.33 4.24 2.01
C LEU A 156 -8.58 5.38 1.31
N GLU A 157 -7.30 5.19 0.98
CA GLU A 157 -6.46 6.13 0.22
C GLU A 157 -6.92 6.32 -1.24
N HIS A 158 -7.68 5.37 -1.78
CA HIS A 158 -8.24 5.43 -3.13
C HIS A 158 -9.62 6.06 -3.17
N ILE A 159 -10.24 6.28 -2.01
CA ILE A 159 -11.58 6.86 -1.90
C ILE A 159 -11.48 8.38 -1.95
N ARG A 160 -12.18 9.00 -2.91
CA ARG A 160 -12.21 10.46 -3.09
C ARG A 160 -12.78 11.19 -1.87
N ASN A 161 -13.81 10.62 -1.24
CA ASN A 161 -14.52 11.19 -0.09
C ASN A 161 -14.55 10.21 1.09
N PRO A 162 -13.41 9.98 1.77
CA PRO A 162 -13.29 8.93 2.77
C PRO A 162 -14.26 9.10 3.94
N VAL A 163 -14.51 10.34 4.38
CA VAL A 163 -15.48 10.64 5.45
C VAL A 163 -16.89 10.17 5.09
N THR A 164 -17.31 10.32 3.84
CA THR A 164 -18.65 9.92 3.37
C THR A 164 -18.80 8.41 3.41
N ILE A 165 -17.83 7.68 2.86
CA ILE A 165 -17.85 6.21 2.86
C ILE A 165 -17.82 5.65 4.28
N LEU A 166 -16.98 6.22 5.15
CA LEU A 166 -16.93 5.82 6.55
C LEU A 166 -18.27 6.05 7.26
N ARG A 167 -18.99 7.14 6.97
CA ARG A 167 -20.34 7.35 7.53
C ARG A 167 -21.36 6.33 7.05
N GLN A 168 -21.26 5.87 5.80
CA GLN A 168 -22.08 4.77 5.29
C GLN A 168 -21.75 3.47 6.03
N ILE A 169 -20.47 3.10 6.12
CA ILE A 169 -19.98 1.93 6.86
C ILE A 169 -20.46 1.95 8.32
N ARG A 170 -20.40 3.11 8.97
CA ARG A 170 -20.88 3.32 10.33
C ARG A 170 -22.35 2.89 10.48
N SER A 171 -23.19 3.14 9.47
CA SER A 171 -24.59 2.77 9.51
C SER A 171 -24.83 1.26 9.31
N GLU A 172 -23.84 0.52 8.80
CA GLU A 172 -23.89 -0.91 8.52
C GLU A 172 -23.23 -1.77 9.61
N LEU A 173 -22.67 -1.15 10.65
CA LEU A 173 -22.11 -1.87 11.79
C LEU A 173 -23.17 -2.22 12.84
N ASN A 174 -22.96 -3.37 13.51
CA ASN A 174 -23.63 -3.68 14.77
C ASN A 174 -23.21 -2.70 15.87
N GLU A 175 -23.96 -2.61 16.97
CA GLU A 175 -23.65 -1.70 18.10
C GLU A 175 -22.24 -1.91 18.68
N SER A 176 -21.77 -3.16 18.72
CA SER A 176 -20.41 -3.53 19.15
C SER A 176 -19.44 -3.75 17.97
N GLY A 177 -19.87 -3.41 16.76
CA GLY A 177 -19.13 -3.58 15.52
C GLY A 177 -17.86 -2.74 15.48
N LYS A 178 -16.86 -3.23 14.75
CA LYS A 178 -15.54 -2.61 14.65
C LYS A 178 -15.19 -2.32 13.20
N LEU A 179 -14.42 -1.27 13.01
CA LEU A 179 -13.76 -0.95 11.75
C LEU A 179 -12.26 -1.25 11.90
N PHE A 180 -11.71 -2.05 11.01
CA PHE A 180 -10.27 -2.28 10.90
C PHE A 180 -9.77 -1.73 9.56
N VAL A 181 -8.97 -0.66 9.64
CA VAL A 181 -8.40 0.03 8.48
C VAL A 181 -6.87 -0.11 8.49
N GLU A 182 -6.29 -0.40 7.33
CA GLU A 182 -4.86 -0.29 7.07
C GLU A 182 -4.66 0.61 5.85
N VAL A 183 -3.83 1.65 5.99
CA VAL A 183 -3.47 2.57 4.89
C VAL A 183 -1.95 2.78 4.85
N PRO A 184 -1.40 3.10 3.68
CA PRO A 184 -0.01 3.55 3.56
C PRO A 184 0.15 4.90 4.27
N THR A 185 1.30 5.10 4.91
CA THR A 185 1.70 6.30 5.64
C THR A 185 3.21 6.53 5.49
N PHE A 186 3.68 7.68 5.98
CA PHE A 186 5.11 7.92 6.18
C PHE A 186 5.69 6.87 7.14
N GLY A 187 6.65 6.09 6.66
CA GLY A 187 7.39 5.11 7.45
C GLY A 187 8.87 5.11 7.11
N ASP A 188 9.54 4.06 7.57
CA ASP A 188 11.01 3.96 7.53
C ASP A 188 11.53 3.83 6.09
N CYS A 189 10.80 3.14 5.21
CA CYS A 189 11.20 3.02 3.81
C CYS A 189 10.79 4.28 3.04
N GLN A 190 11.76 5.11 2.71
CA GLN A 190 11.53 6.36 1.99
C GLN A 190 11.27 6.18 0.50
N LEU A 191 11.43 4.96 -0.03
CA LEU A 191 11.03 4.61 -1.40
C LEU A 191 9.55 4.31 -1.55
N SER A 192 8.87 3.99 -0.44
CA SER A 192 7.48 3.54 -0.48
C SER A 192 6.61 4.45 -1.32
N ILE A 193 5.83 3.87 -2.24
CA ILE A 193 5.04 4.65 -3.18
C ILE A 193 3.70 4.99 -2.54
N ILE A 194 3.76 5.81 -1.51
CA ILE A 194 2.57 6.38 -0.86
C ILE A 194 1.89 7.44 -1.75
N PHE A 195 2.62 8.00 -2.72
CA PHE A 195 2.15 9.01 -3.67
C PHE A 195 1.92 8.40 -5.05
N LYS A 196 1.07 7.37 -5.17
CA LYS A 196 0.64 6.86 -6.49
C LYS A 196 -0.43 7.76 -7.06
N LYS A 197 -0.51 7.86 -8.39
CA LYS A 197 -1.62 8.55 -9.08
C LYS A 197 -3.02 8.09 -8.62
N ILE A 198 -3.14 6.83 -8.19
CA ILE A 198 -4.38 6.25 -7.70
C ILE A 198 -4.62 6.43 -6.19
N HIS A 199 -3.61 6.87 -5.42
CA HIS A 199 -3.78 7.24 -4.00
C HIS A 199 -4.30 8.67 -3.96
N LEU A 200 -5.61 8.83 -4.09
CA LEU A 200 -6.27 10.14 -4.17
C LEU A 200 -6.11 10.94 -2.87
N VAL A 201 -5.89 10.25 -1.75
CA VAL A 201 -5.67 10.81 -0.43
C VAL A 201 -4.44 10.12 0.18
N THR A 202 -3.47 10.90 0.69
CA THR A 202 -2.35 10.36 1.44
C THR A 202 -2.53 10.66 2.92
N PHE A 203 -2.61 9.62 3.71
CA PHE A 203 -2.80 9.75 5.15
C PHE A 203 -1.46 9.77 5.89
N VAL A 204 -1.36 10.71 6.84
CA VAL A 204 -0.49 10.55 8.00
C VAL A 204 -1.35 10.20 9.22
N LYS A 205 -0.71 9.79 10.31
CA LYS A 205 -1.39 9.44 11.56
C LYS A 205 -2.46 10.46 11.96
N ASP A 206 -2.09 11.72 12.07
CA ASP A 206 -2.99 12.77 12.54
C ASP A 206 -4.22 12.93 11.64
N THR A 207 -4.02 12.92 10.31
CA THR A 207 -5.10 13.11 9.34
C THR A 207 -5.98 11.87 9.17
N LEU A 208 -5.44 10.66 9.38
CA LEU A 208 -6.24 9.43 9.40
C LEU A 208 -7.17 9.40 10.61
N LEU A 209 -6.63 9.63 11.81
CA LEU A 209 -7.43 9.62 13.05
C LEU A 209 -8.54 10.67 12.98
N ALA A 210 -8.22 11.86 12.50
CA ALA A 210 -9.18 12.91 12.23
C ALA A 210 -10.29 12.51 11.24
N THR A 211 -9.94 11.83 10.16
CA THR A 211 -10.89 11.35 9.16
C THR A 211 -11.86 10.34 9.79
N LEU A 212 -11.34 9.42 10.60
CA LEU A 212 -12.14 8.45 11.35
C LEU A 212 -13.08 9.13 12.36
N GLU A 213 -12.56 10.05 13.18
CA GLU A 213 -13.35 10.78 14.19
C GLU A 213 -14.45 11.65 13.55
N THR A 214 -14.14 12.30 12.42
CA THR A 214 -15.11 13.11 11.66
C THR A 214 -16.24 12.26 11.08
N ALA A 215 -15.95 10.99 10.79
CA ALA A 215 -16.93 10.02 10.32
C ALA A 215 -17.72 9.33 11.45
N GLY A 216 -17.36 9.54 12.73
CA GLY A 216 -18.00 8.89 13.87
C GLY A 216 -17.37 7.56 14.26
N PHE A 217 -16.04 7.46 14.14
CA PHE A 217 -15.25 6.36 14.67
C PHE A 217 -14.28 6.86 15.75
N SER A 218 -14.20 6.13 16.86
CA SER A 218 -13.22 6.32 17.91
C SER A 218 -12.09 5.31 17.73
N PRO A 219 -10.86 5.74 17.39
CA PRO A 219 -9.70 4.85 17.34
C PRO A 219 -9.42 4.22 18.70
N GLU A 220 -9.32 2.90 18.76
CA GLU A 220 -9.01 2.14 19.99
C GLU A 220 -7.56 1.68 20.01
N VAL A 221 -7.07 1.25 18.85
CA VAL A 221 -5.69 0.79 18.65
C VAL A 221 -5.16 1.45 17.40
N VAL A 222 -3.96 2.03 17.51
CA VAL A 222 -3.22 2.63 16.40
C VAL A 222 -1.82 2.05 16.40
N GLU A 223 -1.47 1.29 15.38
CA GLU A 223 -0.16 0.64 15.26
C GLU A 223 0.44 0.97 13.89
N GLN A 224 1.69 1.42 13.89
CA GLN A 224 2.45 1.61 12.66
C GLN A 224 3.35 0.40 12.45
N GLN A 225 3.28 -0.21 11.26
CA GLN A 225 4.15 -1.29 10.83
C GLN A 225 4.85 -0.87 9.53
N GLY A 226 6.11 -0.44 9.64
CA GLY A 226 6.85 0.12 8.51
C GLY A 226 6.11 1.34 7.94
N ASN A 227 5.74 1.26 6.67
CA ASN A 227 5.01 2.30 5.93
C ASN A 227 3.50 2.12 5.97
N ASN A 228 2.97 1.27 6.86
CA ASN A 228 1.53 1.06 7.01
C ASN A 228 1.04 1.52 8.38
N LEU A 229 -0.12 2.15 8.40
CA LEU A 229 -0.82 2.55 9.62
C LEU A 229 -2.10 1.73 9.77
N ARG A 230 -2.17 0.95 10.84
CA ARG A 230 -3.33 0.16 11.24
C ARG A 230 -4.12 0.88 12.30
N VAL A 231 -5.43 0.95 12.09
CA VAL A 231 -6.36 1.46 13.08
C VAL A 231 -7.50 0.49 13.27
N LEU A 232 -7.70 0.06 14.52
CA LEU A 232 -8.93 -0.58 14.95
C LEU A 232 -9.78 0.47 15.67
N ALA A 233 -11.01 0.66 15.23
CA ALA A 233 -11.91 1.68 15.76
C ALA A 233 -13.30 1.13 16.07
N SER A 234 -13.95 1.70 17.08
CA SER A 234 -15.37 1.50 17.35
C SER A 234 -16.19 2.68 16.87
N PHE A 235 -17.49 2.45 16.76
CA PHE A 235 -18.46 3.52 16.56
C PHE A 235 -18.43 4.53 17.73
N CYS A 236 -18.55 5.82 17.40
CA CYS A 236 -18.86 6.87 18.36
C CYS A 236 -19.81 7.92 17.73
N GLU A 237 -20.24 8.90 18.52
CA GLU A 237 -20.88 10.09 17.96
C GLU A 237 -19.89 10.85 17.06
N PRO A 238 -20.30 11.29 15.85
CA PRO A 238 -19.41 12.03 14.96
C PRO A 238 -18.94 13.31 15.60
N LYS A 239 -17.65 13.61 15.45
CA LYS A 239 -17.09 14.92 15.83
C LYS A 239 -17.05 15.77 14.56
N PRO A 240 -18.03 16.66 14.30
CA PRO A 240 -18.20 17.33 13.01
C PRO A 240 -17.09 18.33 12.68
N HIS A 241 -16.24 18.67 13.65
CA HIS A 241 -15.15 19.61 13.46
C HIS A 241 -13.82 18.94 13.73
N PHE A 242 -13.02 18.86 12.67
CA PHE A 242 -11.58 18.72 12.80
C PHE A 242 -11.04 20.00 13.46
N ASN A 243 -10.76 19.93 14.76
CA ASN A 243 -10.12 21.01 15.51
C ASN A 243 -8.72 20.56 15.91
N TYR A 244 -7.82 20.49 14.93
CA TYR A 244 -6.43 20.15 15.18
C TYR A 244 -5.59 21.42 15.15
N GLN A 245 -5.02 21.77 16.30
CA GLN A 245 -4.13 22.93 16.45
C GLN A 245 -2.71 22.70 15.87
N GLY A 246 -2.46 21.58 15.20
CA GLY A 246 -1.13 21.17 14.73
C GLY A 246 -0.97 21.09 13.20
N CYS A 247 -1.79 21.77 12.40
CA CYS A 247 -1.66 21.74 10.94
C CYS A 247 -0.22 22.07 10.48
N ASP A 248 0.41 23.08 11.07
CA ASP A 248 1.80 23.44 10.78
C ASP A 248 2.78 22.30 11.10
N GLN A 249 2.56 21.55 12.17
CA GLN A 249 3.40 20.40 12.54
C GLN A 249 3.27 19.26 11.51
N ILE A 250 2.06 19.03 10.97
CA ILE A 250 1.83 18.06 9.89
C ILE A 250 2.54 18.50 8.60
N ILE A 251 2.45 19.79 8.26
CA ILE A 251 3.12 20.35 7.08
C ILE A 251 4.63 20.21 7.22
N ASP A 252 5.21 20.60 8.36
CA ASP A 252 6.63 20.48 8.64
C ASP A 252 7.10 19.02 8.56
N LYS A 253 6.34 18.08 9.14
CA LYS A 253 6.65 16.64 9.08
C LYS A 253 6.63 16.13 7.64
N THR A 254 5.65 16.55 6.85
CA THR A 254 5.55 16.24 5.42
C THR A 254 6.76 16.79 4.65
N GLN A 255 7.15 18.03 4.87
CA GLN A 255 8.31 18.63 4.20
C GLN A 255 9.62 17.92 4.54
N ARG A 256 9.81 17.51 5.81
CA ARG A 256 10.97 16.71 6.22
C ARG A 256 10.99 15.34 5.53
N TYR A 257 9.84 14.65 5.51
CA TYR A 257 9.69 13.37 4.82
C TYR A 257 10.06 13.49 3.33
N LEU A 258 9.49 14.48 2.63
CA LEU A 258 9.76 14.74 1.21
C LEU A 258 11.23 15.07 0.95
N SER A 259 11.84 15.87 1.81
CA SER A 259 13.27 16.21 1.70
C SER A 259 14.17 14.99 1.87
N MET A 260 13.84 14.08 2.80
CA MET A 260 14.56 12.83 2.99
C MET A 260 14.36 11.87 1.81
N ARG A 261 13.11 11.72 1.37
CA ARG A 261 12.77 10.92 0.19
C ARG A 261 13.54 11.39 -1.04
N GLN A 262 13.61 12.70 -1.30
CA GLN A 262 14.36 13.23 -2.44
C GLN A 262 15.82 12.81 -2.41
N LYS A 263 16.48 12.89 -1.24
CA LYS A 263 17.88 12.43 -1.09
C LYS A 263 18.05 10.95 -1.42
N VAL A 264 17.10 10.12 -0.99
CA VAL A 264 17.11 8.67 -1.28
C VAL A 264 16.91 8.42 -2.78
N LEU A 265 15.96 9.12 -3.41
CA LEU A 265 15.73 9.02 -4.86
C LEU A 265 16.96 9.46 -5.67
N ASP A 266 17.57 10.60 -5.32
CA ASP A 266 18.76 11.13 -5.98
C ASP A 266 19.94 10.15 -5.88
N ARG A 267 20.13 9.55 -4.70
CA ARG A 267 21.18 8.56 -4.48
C ARG A 267 20.95 7.30 -5.32
N ILE A 268 19.73 6.75 -5.30
CA ILE A 268 19.42 5.55 -6.07
C ILE A 268 19.55 5.84 -7.56
N HIS A 269 19.12 7.00 -8.02
CA HIS A 269 19.34 7.45 -9.38
C HIS A 269 20.83 7.43 -9.75
N CYS A 270 21.70 8.05 -8.93
CA CYS A 270 23.14 8.03 -9.16
C CYS A 270 23.71 6.60 -9.23
N ILE A 271 23.32 5.72 -8.30
CA ILE A 271 23.75 4.32 -8.28
C ILE A 271 23.34 3.62 -9.57
N LEU A 272 22.09 3.78 -10.01
CA LEU A 272 21.60 3.14 -11.23
C LEU A 272 22.28 3.70 -12.49
N GLU A 273 22.54 5.01 -12.55
CA GLU A 273 23.30 5.63 -13.65
C GLU A 273 24.73 5.09 -13.75
N ASP A 274 25.41 4.88 -12.61
CA ASP A 274 26.76 4.26 -12.56
C ASP A 274 26.76 2.80 -13.05
N LEU A 275 25.60 2.16 -13.06
CA LEU A 275 25.41 0.80 -13.53
C LEU A 275 25.08 0.71 -15.02
N VAL A 276 24.48 1.74 -15.64
CA VAL A 276 24.13 1.76 -17.06
C VAL A 276 25.27 1.31 -18.01
N PRO A 277 26.54 1.75 -17.86
CA PRO A 277 27.61 1.32 -18.77
C PRO A 277 28.11 -0.11 -18.53
N LYS A 278 27.67 -0.79 -17.45
CA LYS A 278 28.14 -2.14 -17.10
C LYS A 278 27.34 -3.22 -17.83
N LYS A 279 27.92 -4.42 -17.89
CA LYS A 279 27.35 -5.60 -18.56
C LYS A 279 27.05 -6.72 -17.58
N GLY A 280 25.98 -7.47 -17.80
CA GLY A 280 25.56 -8.55 -16.91
C GLY A 280 25.17 -8.03 -15.53
N ILE A 281 24.04 -7.35 -15.44
CA ILE A 281 23.48 -6.91 -14.15
C ILE A 281 22.39 -7.89 -13.73
N ALA A 282 22.37 -8.27 -12.46
CA ALA A 282 21.26 -9.02 -11.89
C ALA A 282 20.58 -8.26 -10.76
N ILE A 283 19.32 -8.59 -10.48
CA ILE A 283 18.60 -8.12 -9.30
C ILE A 283 18.41 -9.30 -8.34
N TYR A 284 18.79 -9.11 -7.09
CA TYR A 284 18.41 -9.99 -5.99
C TYR A 284 17.22 -9.37 -5.25
N GLY A 285 16.12 -10.12 -5.19
CA GLY A 285 14.85 -9.72 -4.58
C GLY A 285 13.82 -9.36 -5.65
N ALA A 286 12.76 -10.15 -5.73
CA ALA A 286 11.58 -9.92 -6.55
C ALA A 286 10.37 -9.58 -5.67
N GLY A 287 10.58 -8.74 -4.66
CA GLY A 287 9.55 -8.31 -3.71
C GLY A 287 8.99 -6.91 -4.02
N HIS A 288 8.21 -6.39 -3.08
CA HIS A 288 7.56 -5.07 -3.18
C HIS A 288 8.53 -3.95 -3.56
N ASN A 289 9.69 -3.85 -2.91
CA ASN A 289 10.63 -2.76 -3.20
C ASN A 289 11.14 -2.79 -4.65
N THR A 290 11.28 -3.98 -5.25
CA THR A 290 11.66 -4.09 -6.67
C THR A 290 10.55 -3.55 -7.53
N LEU A 291 9.30 -3.98 -7.32
CA LEU A 291 8.14 -3.45 -8.05
C LEU A 291 8.03 -1.93 -7.90
N GLU A 292 8.26 -1.39 -6.71
CA GLU A 292 8.27 0.05 -6.47
C GLU A 292 9.39 0.76 -7.27
N LEU A 293 10.59 0.19 -7.30
CA LEU A 293 11.69 0.72 -8.09
C LEU A 293 11.36 0.74 -9.59
N LEU A 294 10.60 -0.23 -10.11
CA LEU A 294 10.19 -0.27 -11.52
C LEU A 294 9.18 0.83 -11.87
N GLU A 295 8.32 1.21 -10.94
CA GLU A 295 7.42 2.34 -11.14
C GLU A 295 8.19 3.67 -11.22
N ILE A 296 9.33 3.76 -10.54
CA ILE A 296 10.12 5.00 -10.42
C ILE A 296 11.18 5.10 -11.54
N PHE A 297 11.98 4.05 -11.72
CA PHE A 297 13.16 4.02 -12.57
C PHE A 297 12.99 3.08 -13.77
N ASP A 298 13.59 3.46 -14.90
CA ASP A 298 13.59 2.64 -16.11
C ASP A 298 14.76 1.64 -16.10
N PHE A 299 14.47 0.42 -15.67
CA PHE A 299 15.44 -0.68 -15.64
C PHE A 299 15.79 -1.22 -17.03
N GLN A 300 15.06 -0.86 -18.10
CA GLN A 300 15.40 -1.30 -19.47
C GLN A 300 16.72 -0.71 -19.97
N ARG A 301 17.22 0.33 -19.30
CA ARG A 301 18.53 0.93 -19.58
C ARG A 301 19.70 0.10 -19.04
N LEU A 302 19.43 -0.84 -18.13
CA LEU A 302 20.44 -1.74 -17.59
C LEU A 302 20.52 -2.99 -18.46
N ASP A 303 21.73 -3.53 -18.59
CA ASP A 303 21.97 -4.85 -19.20
C ASP A 303 21.56 -5.96 -18.21
N LEU A 304 20.26 -6.03 -17.91
CA LEU A 304 19.71 -6.98 -16.95
C LEU A 304 19.73 -8.40 -17.55
N VAL A 305 20.39 -9.32 -16.87
CA VAL A 305 20.55 -10.73 -17.32
C VAL A 305 19.81 -11.72 -16.45
N GLY A 306 19.28 -11.30 -15.29
CA GLY A 306 18.50 -12.18 -14.44
C GLY A 306 17.95 -11.52 -13.18
N ILE A 307 16.91 -12.14 -12.64
CA ILE A 307 16.30 -11.79 -11.36
C ILE A 307 16.31 -13.04 -10.48
N PHE A 308 16.73 -12.88 -9.24
CA PHE A 308 16.91 -13.98 -8.30
C PHE A 308 16.17 -13.70 -7.00
N ASP A 309 15.53 -14.70 -6.43
CA ASP A 309 14.87 -14.59 -5.12
C ASP A 309 15.04 -15.89 -4.32
N ALA A 310 15.15 -15.76 -3.00
CA ALA A 310 15.25 -16.90 -2.09
C ALA A 310 13.90 -17.57 -1.86
N ASP A 311 12.79 -16.85 -2.04
CA ASP A 311 11.43 -17.35 -1.82
C ASP A 311 10.99 -18.30 -2.96
N PRO A 312 10.79 -19.61 -2.68
CA PRO A 312 10.36 -20.57 -3.67
C PRO A 312 9.00 -20.23 -4.30
N ALA A 313 8.12 -19.53 -3.59
CA ALA A 313 6.81 -19.16 -4.09
C ALA A 313 6.87 -18.07 -5.17
N LYS A 314 8.02 -17.41 -5.37
CA LYS A 314 8.24 -16.44 -6.44
C LYS A 314 8.99 -17.01 -7.64
N GLN A 315 9.75 -18.08 -7.44
CA GLN A 315 10.57 -18.69 -8.50
C GLN A 315 9.69 -19.24 -9.63
N GLY A 316 10.16 -19.14 -10.88
CA GLY A 316 9.42 -19.55 -12.07
C GLY A 316 8.39 -18.53 -12.60
N LYS A 317 8.08 -17.47 -11.82
CA LYS A 317 7.25 -16.35 -12.29
C LYS A 317 8.07 -15.36 -13.11
N GLN A 318 7.40 -14.52 -13.88
CA GLN A 318 8.03 -13.52 -14.73
C GLN A 318 8.10 -12.15 -14.05
N LEU A 319 9.22 -11.45 -14.19
CA LEU A 319 9.39 -10.05 -13.80
C LEU A 319 10.38 -9.38 -14.76
N LEU A 320 10.03 -8.22 -15.32
CA LEU A 320 10.82 -7.53 -16.36
C LEU A 320 11.15 -8.40 -17.59
N GLY A 321 10.31 -9.39 -17.92
CA GLY A 321 10.58 -10.33 -19.01
C GLY A 321 11.65 -11.39 -18.69
N HIS A 322 12.06 -11.49 -17.41
CA HIS A 322 12.93 -12.55 -16.91
C HIS A 322 12.15 -13.47 -15.97
N GLU A 323 12.44 -14.77 -16.07
CA GLU A 323 12.01 -15.72 -15.07
C GLU A 323 12.77 -15.47 -13.76
N ILE A 324 12.06 -15.41 -12.64
CA ILE A 324 12.65 -15.29 -11.30
C ILE A 324 13.31 -16.63 -10.97
N GLN A 325 14.63 -16.60 -10.83
CA GLN A 325 15.44 -17.78 -10.58
C GLN A 325 15.70 -18.01 -9.09
N PRO A 326 15.98 -19.25 -8.68
CA PRO A 326 16.46 -19.54 -7.34
C PRO A 326 17.77 -18.83 -7.02
N ALA A 327 17.87 -18.20 -5.84
CA ALA A 327 19.08 -17.51 -5.38
C ALA A 327 20.37 -18.34 -5.44
N GLN A 328 20.28 -19.66 -5.32
CA GLN A 328 21.43 -20.58 -5.42
C GLN A 328 22.11 -20.56 -6.80
N ASN A 329 21.39 -20.19 -7.86
CA ASN A 329 21.92 -20.12 -9.23
C ASN A 329 22.95 -18.99 -9.38
N LEU A 330 22.99 -18.04 -8.43
CA LEU A 330 24.01 -16.98 -8.43
C LEU A 330 25.43 -17.49 -8.26
N ARG A 331 25.64 -18.74 -7.83
CA ARG A 331 26.97 -19.37 -7.76
C ARG A 331 27.67 -19.45 -9.12
N GLU A 332 26.88 -19.51 -10.19
CA GLU A 332 27.35 -19.59 -11.58
C GLU A 332 27.22 -18.23 -12.31
N PHE A 333 27.00 -17.13 -11.57
CA PHE A 333 26.80 -15.82 -12.15
C PHE A 333 28.12 -15.21 -12.66
N GLU A 334 28.16 -14.87 -13.96
CA GLU A 334 29.33 -14.28 -14.64
C GLU A 334 29.17 -12.78 -14.96
N GLY A 335 28.15 -12.12 -14.41
CA GLY A 335 27.89 -10.71 -14.63
C GLY A 335 28.75 -9.77 -13.76
N SER A 336 28.68 -8.47 -14.05
CA SER A 336 29.47 -7.45 -13.33
C SER A 336 28.90 -7.03 -11.99
N SER A 337 27.57 -7.06 -11.80
CA SER A 337 26.94 -6.46 -10.62
C SER A 337 25.62 -7.13 -10.24
N ILE A 338 25.35 -7.19 -8.94
CA ILE A 338 24.07 -7.63 -8.38
C ILE A 338 23.48 -6.50 -7.54
N ILE A 339 22.32 -6.01 -7.96
CA ILE A 339 21.51 -5.04 -7.21
C ILE A 339 20.73 -5.79 -6.13
N ILE A 340 20.96 -5.46 -4.87
CA ILE A 340 20.23 -6.01 -3.73
C ILE A 340 19.00 -5.13 -3.47
N SER A 341 17.84 -5.60 -3.91
CA SER A 341 16.56 -4.89 -3.81
C SER A 341 15.72 -5.38 -2.63
N SER A 342 16.23 -5.15 -1.41
CA SER A 342 15.52 -5.47 -0.17
C SER A 342 15.88 -4.50 0.95
N TYR A 343 14.96 -3.59 1.30
CA TYR A 343 15.17 -2.63 2.39
C TYR A 343 15.49 -3.31 3.72
N ALA A 344 14.68 -4.28 4.13
CA ALA A 344 14.80 -4.95 5.43
C ALA A 344 16.05 -5.84 5.52
N TYR A 345 16.35 -6.60 4.46
CA TYR A 345 17.31 -7.71 4.49
C TYR A 345 18.60 -7.46 3.68
N GLN A 346 18.82 -6.26 3.12
CA GLN A 346 20.00 -6.02 2.26
C GLN A 346 21.35 -6.37 2.90
N GLU A 347 21.50 -6.15 4.22
CA GLU A 347 22.76 -6.45 4.92
C GLU A 347 23.00 -7.96 5.01
N GLU A 348 21.96 -8.71 5.41
CA GLU A 348 22.01 -10.18 5.48
C GLU A 348 22.24 -10.78 4.09
N ILE A 349 21.55 -10.28 3.07
CA ILE A 349 21.73 -10.71 1.68
C ILE A 349 23.16 -10.41 1.20
N GLN A 350 23.70 -9.23 1.51
CA GLN A 350 25.06 -8.88 1.15
C GLN A 350 26.08 -9.83 1.78
N GLU A 351 25.90 -10.18 3.07
CA GLU A 351 26.75 -11.14 3.77
C GLU A 351 26.67 -12.53 3.11
N GLN A 352 25.44 -13.01 2.82
CA GLN A 352 25.20 -14.28 2.15
C GLN A 352 25.84 -14.36 0.76
N LEU A 353 25.89 -13.25 0.02
CA LEU A 353 26.44 -13.16 -1.33
C LEU A 353 27.92 -12.76 -1.38
N SER A 354 28.56 -12.52 -0.23
CA SER A 354 29.94 -12.02 -0.15
C SER A 354 30.97 -12.87 -0.89
N TYR A 355 30.71 -14.18 -1.04
CA TYR A 355 31.55 -15.11 -1.79
C TYR A 355 31.73 -14.70 -3.27
N LEU A 356 30.75 -14.01 -3.87
CA LEU A 356 30.80 -13.53 -5.25
C LEU A 356 31.77 -12.35 -5.45
N GLY A 357 32.09 -11.63 -4.37
CA GLY A 357 33.07 -10.55 -4.42
C GLY A 357 34.47 -11.04 -4.84
N SER A 358 34.82 -12.27 -4.47
CA SER A 358 36.09 -12.92 -4.89
C SER A 358 36.16 -13.16 -6.40
N SER A 359 35.02 -13.24 -7.08
CA SER A 359 34.90 -13.40 -8.53
C SER A 359 34.81 -12.06 -9.29
N GLY A 360 34.98 -10.93 -8.59
CA GLY A 360 34.90 -9.59 -9.18
C GLY A 360 33.49 -9.04 -9.36
N VAL A 361 32.46 -9.74 -8.87
CA VAL A 361 31.07 -9.28 -8.92
C VAL A 361 30.84 -8.20 -7.87
N GLN A 362 30.33 -7.04 -8.29
CA GLN A 362 29.98 -5.96 -7.36
C GLN A 362 28.60 -6.18 -6.76
N LEU A 363 28.51 -6.22 -5.43
CA LEU A 363 27.23 -6.21 -4.71
C LEU A 363 26.81 -4.75 -4.45
N VAL A 364 25.62 -4.37 -4.94
CA VAL A 364 25.12 -3.00 -4.91
C VAL A 364 23.90 -2.91 -4.02
N LYS A 365 24.04 -2.22 -2.88
CA LYS A 365 22.93 -1.89 -1.99
C LYS A 365 22.27 -0.58 -2.42
N LEU A 366 20.94 -0.54 -2.36
CA LEU A 366 20.18 0.64 -2.75
C LEU A 366 19.73 1.51 -1.57
N TYR A 367 19.67 0.96 -0.36
CA TYR A 367 19.03 1.63 0.78
C TYR A 367 20.06 1.96 1.85
N ASP A 368 19.91 3.11 2.52
CA ASP A 368 20.56 3.34 3.82
C ASP A 368 19.52 3.15 4.91
N LYS A 369 19.86 2.41 5.97
CA LYS A 369 19.03 2.33 7.18
C LYS A 369 19.28 3.57 8.04
N GLU A 370 18.94 4.75 7.53
CA GLU A 370 18.87 5.95 8.37
C GLU A 370 17.50 5.96 9.08
N ASN A 371 17.49 5.87 10.41
CA ASN A 371 16.26 5.84 11.19
C ASN A 371 15.56 7.21 11.14
N PHE A 372 14.28 7.21 10.74
CA PHE A 372 13.37 8.35 10.89
C PHE A 372 12.84 8.36 12.33
N ASN A 373 13.55 9.04 13.24
CA ASN A 373 13.05 9.33 14.59
C ASN A 373 12.63 10.79 14.71
#